data_AF-A0A914KN05-F1
#
_entry.id   AF-A0A914KN05-F1
#
_cell.length_a   1.000
_cell.length_b   1.000
_cell.length_c   1.000
_cell.angle_alpha   90.00
_cell.angle_beta   90.00
_cell.angle_gamma   90.00
#
_symmetry.space_group_name_H-M   'P 1'
#
loop_
_entity.id
_entity.type
_entity.pdbx_description
1 polymer ?
#
loop_
_entity_poly.entity_id
_entity_poly.type
_entity_poly.pdbx_seq_one_letter_code
_entity_poly.pdbx_strand_id
1 'polypeptide(L)'
;METVRGFAILLCIIISIYYATKYYNIIGKIGAVIGSYIPWVEAMCLANGASKIVTIDYQPIKTGHENIIYLNAFDFVKRRNK
;
A
#
# COMPACT_ATOMS: atom_id res chain seq x y z
N MET A 1 -27.13 1.71 -8.72
CA MET A 1 -26.79 0.29 -8.45
C MET A 1 -25.35 -0.06 -8.86
N GLU A 2 -24.46 0.92 -9.03
CA GLU A 2 -23.02 0.69 -9.33
C GLU A 2 -22.15 0.72 -8.07
N THR A 3 -22.61 1.41 -7.02
CA THR A 3 -21.89 1.57 -5.75
C THR A 3 -21.60 0.23 -5.05
N VAL A 4 -22.51 -0.75 -5.16
CA VAL A 4 -22.37 -2.06 -4.50
C VAL A 4 -21.36 -2.95 -5.22
N ARG A 5 -21.28 -2.86 -6.57
CA ARG A 5 -20.29 -3.60 -7.38
C ARG A 5 -18.87 -3.05 -7.17
N GLY A 6 -18.72 -1.72 -7.09
CA GLY A 6 -17.44 -1.08 -6.75
C GLY A 6 -16.95 -1.47 -5.35
N PHE A 7 -17.87 -1.51 -4.37
CA PHE A 7 -17.53 -1.90 -3.00
C PHE A 7 -17.11 -3.37 -2.88
N ALA A 8 -17.76 -4.28 -3.61
CA ALA A 8 -17.42 -5.70 -3.61
C ALA A 8 -16.04 -5.98 -4.24
N ILE A 9 -15.69 -5.30 -5.33
CA ILE A 9 -14.37 -5.43 -5.96
C ILE A 9 -13.27 -4.91 -5.03
N LEU A 10 -13.51 -3.75 -4.39
CA LEU A 10 -12.59 -3.17 -3.42
C LEU A 10 -12.37 -4.11 -2.21
N LEU A 11 -13.42 -4.74 -1.70
CA LEU A 11 -13.33 -5.70 -0.59
C LEU A 11 -12.49 -6.92 -0.95
N CYS A 12 -12.66 -7.44 -2.17
CA CYS A 12 -11.98 -8.65 -2.60
C CYS A 12 -10.46 -8.45 -2.70
N ILE A 13 -10.02 -7.31 -3.26
CA ILE A 13 -8.59 -6.97 -3.38
C ILE A 13 -7.94 -6.86 -2.00
N ILE A 14 -8.61 -6.21 -1.06
CA ILE A 14 -8.13 -6.01 0.31
C ILE A 14 -7.97 -7.37 1.02
N ILE A 15 -8.97 -8.24 0.92
CA ILE A 15 -8.93 -9.58 1.54
C ILE A 15 -7.81 -10.43 0.92
N SER A 16 -7.67 -10.43 -0.40
CA SER A 16 -6.61 -11.18 -1.08
C SER A 16 -5.21 -10.73 -0.65
N ILE A 17 -4.98 -9.42 -0.54
CA ILE A 17 -3.67 -8.90 -0.11
C ILE A 17 -3.41 -9.20 1.36
N TYR A 18 -4.42 -9.11 2.22
CA TYR A 18 -4.30 -9.49 3.63
C TYR A 18 -3.86 -10.95 3.78
N TYR A 19 -4.52 -11.88 3.10
CA TYR A 19 -4.15 -13.29 3.15
C TYR A 19 -2.79 -13.54 2.48
N ALA A 20 -2.50 -12.91 1.34
CA ALA A 20 -1.19 -13.04 0.69
C ALA A 20 -0.06 -12.59 1.63
N THR A 21 -0.20 -11.44 2.28
CA THR A 21 0.80 -10.91 3.23
C THR A 21 0.86 -11.68 4.55
N LYS A 22 -0.17 -12.46 4.88
CA LYS A 22 -0.18 -13.36 6.04
C LYS A 22 0.50 -14.70 5.72
N TYR A 23 0.25 -15.26 4.54
CA TYR A 23 0.84 -16.54 4.11
C TYR A 23 2.28 -16.39 3.61
N TYR A 24 2.60 -15.25 3.00
CA TYR A 24 3.97 -14.89 2.67
C TYR A 24 4.60 -14.13 3.84
N ASN A 25 5.70 -14.66 4.38
CA ASN A 25 6.41 -14.00 5.46
C ASN A 25 6.98 -12.64 5.01
N ILE A 26 6.35 -11.55 5.46
CA ILE A 26 6.79 -10.17 5.26
C ILE A 26 7.36 -9.52 6.53
N ILE A 27 7.57 -10.31 7.59
CA ILE A 27 8.08 -9.81 8.86
C ILE A 27 9.45 -9.16 8.66
N GLY A 28 9.59 -7.92 9.12
CA GLY A 28 10.82 -7.14 9.02
C GLY A 28 11.13 -6.62 7.60
N LYS A 29 10.31 -6.93 6.59
CA LYS A 29 10.58 -6.52 5.21
C LYS A 29 10.14 -5.09 4.95
N ILE A 30 10.78 -4.48 3.95
CA ILE A 30 10.42 -3.18 3.40
C ILE A 30 9.66 -3.44 2.09
N GLY A 31 8.45 -2.89 1.97
CA GLY A 31 7.60 -3.05 0.80
C GLY A 31 7.29 -1.73 0.11
N ALA A 32 6.86 -1.81 -1.15
CA ALA A 32 6.32 -0.67 -1.89
C ALA A 32 4.91 -0.98 -2.36
N VAL A 33 4.00 -0.01 -2.20
CA VAL A 33 2.62 -0.07 -2.71
C VAL A 33 2.47 1.06 -3.71
N ILE A 34 1.88 0.77 -4.87
CA ILE A 34 1.75 1.73 -5.97
C ILE A 34 0.26 1.89 -6.30
N GLY A 35 -0.20 3.14 -6.43
CA GLY A 35 -1.56 3.43 -6.89
C GLY A 35 -2.64 3.23 -5.81
N SER A 36 -2.33 3.56 -4.55
CA SER A 36 -3.25 3.39 -3.42
C SER A 36 -3.95 4.70 -3.11
N TYR A 37 -5.27 4.78 -3.30
CA TYR A 37 -6.02 6.02 -2.98
C TYR A 37 -6.15 6.25 -1.46
N ILE A 38 -6.21 5.16 -0.67
CA ILE A 38 -6.31 5.19 0.80
C ILE A 38 -5.37 4.10 1.33
N PRO A 39 -4.55 4.36 2.37
CA PRO A 39 -3.43 3.49 2.75
C PRO A 39 -3.84 2.20 3.50
N TRP A 40 -4.87 1.49 3.03
CA TRP A 40 -5.36 0.23 3.62
C TRP A 40 -4.38 -0.93 3.39
N VAL A 41 -3.80 -1.01 2.20
CA VAL A 41 -2.85 -2.07 1.85
C VAL A 41 -1.58 -1.92 2.67
N GLU A 42 -1.09 -0.69 2.81
CA GLU A 42 0.05 -0.31 3.62
C GLU A 42 -0.17 -0.63 5.10
N ALA A 43 -1.35 -0.29 5.62
CA ALA A 43 -1.74 -0.62 7.00
C ALA A 43 -1.76 -2.14 7.23
N MET A 44 -2.28 -2.93 6.30
CA MET A 44 -2.31 -4.39 6.40
C MET A 44 -0.91 -5.00 6.35
N CYS A 45 -0.05 -4.52 5.46
CA CYS A 45 1.34 -4.96 5.40
C CYS A 45 2.08 -4.70 6.73
N LEU A 46 1.87 -3.53 7.33
CA LEU A 46 2.43 -3.21 8.65
C LEU A 46 1.85 -4.08 9.76
N ALA A 47 0.53 -4.31 9.76
CA ALA A 47 -0.13 -5.18 10.74
C ALA A 47 0.38 -6.63 10.66
N ASN A 48 0.75 -7.09 9.46
CA ASN A 48 1.34 -8.40 9.22
C ASN A 48 2.87 -8.44 9.43
N GLY A 49 3.46 -7.37 9.99
CA GLY A 49 4.84 -7.35 10.46
C GLY A 49 5.86 -6.73 9.51
N ALA A 50 5.44 -6.06 8.43
CA ALA A 50 6.36 -5.27 7.63
C ALA A 50 7.02 -4.18 8.48
N SER A 51 8.31 -3.95 8.26
CA SER A 51 9.07 -2.92 8.99
C SER A 51 8.75 -1.52 8.46
N LYS A 52 8.59 -1.39 7.14
CA LYS A 52 8.35 -0.11 6.48
C LYS A 52 7.65 -0.30 5.15
N ILE A 53 6.75 0.61 4.82
CA ILE A 53 6.05 0.61 3.54
C ILE A 53 6.20 1.97 2.87
N VAL A 54 6.58 1.95 1.60
CA VAL A 54 6.66 3.14 0.75
C VAL A 54 5.44 3.14 -0.17
N THR A 55 4.57 4.13 -0.03
CA THR A 55 3.45 4.32 -0.94
C THR A 55 3.84 5.29 -2.04
N ILE A 56 3.69 4.87 -3.29
CA ILE A 56 4.08 5.62 -4.49
C ILE A 56 2.82 5.98 -5.26
N ASP A 57 2.53 7.27 -5.34
CA ASP A 57 1.34 7.75 -6.05
C ASP A 57 1.57 9.14 -6.66
N TYR A 58 0.71 9.49 -7.62
CA TYR A 58 0.67 10.82 -8.22
C TYR A 58 0.01 11.83 -7.26
N GLN A 59 -0.98 11.40 -6.49
CA GLN A 59 -1.69 12.26 -5.55
C GLN A 59 -1.09 12.16 -4.14
N PRO A 60 -1.05 13.26 -3.36
CA PRO A 60 -0.56 13.21 -1.99
C PRO A 60 -1.51 12.40 -1.11
N ILE A 61 -0.98 11.35 -0.48
CA ILE A 61 -1.71 10.51 0.47
C ILE A 61 -1.31 10.95 1.88
N LYS A 62 -2.29 11.25 2.72
CA LYS A 62 -2.05 11.50 4.14
C LYS A 62 -1.82 10.17 4.84
N THR A 63 -0.61 9.96 5.33
CA THR A 63 -0.25 8.83 6.17
C THR A 63 -0.21 9.29 7.63
N GLY A 64 -0.81 8.52 8.53
CA GLY A 64 -0.83 8.81 9.98
C GLY A 64 0.22 8.03 10.77
N HIS A 65 1.09 7.27 10.09
CA HIS A 65 1.97 6.28 10.72
C HIS A 65 3.41 6.47 10.24
N GLU A 66 4.37 6.50 11.16
CA GLU A 66 5.79 6.79 10.91
C GLU A 66 6.46 5.82 9.92
N ASN A 67 6.02 4.57 9.92
CA ASN A 67 6.53 3.52 9.03
C ASN A 67 5.87 3.49 7.64
N ILE A 68 4.97 4.44 7.33
CA ILE A 68 4.40 4.63 6.00
C ILE A 68 4.93 5.92 5.38
N ILE A 69 5.78 5.78 4.37
CA ILE A 69 6.40 6.90 3.67
C ILE A 69 5.67 7.13 2.35
N TYR A 70 5.15 8.34 2.15
CA TYR A 70 4.65 8.76 0.85
C TYR A 70 5.79 9.21 -0.06
N LEU A 71 5.73 8.78 -1.32
CA LEU A 71 6.63 9.21 -2.37
C LEU A 71 5.83 9.56 -3.63
N ASN A 72 6.09 10.75 -4.19
CA ASN A 72 5.50 11.10 -5.46
C ASN A 72 6.08 10.24 -6.59
N ALA A 73 5.21 9.75 -7.49
CA ALA A 73 5.61 8.89 -8.60
C ALA A 73 6.69 9.53 -9.51
N PHE A 74 6.62 10.83 -9.79
CA PHE A 74 7.63 11.51 -10.60
C PHE A 74 8.97 11.61 -9.88
N ASP A 75 8.96 11.82 -8.56
CA ASP A 75 10.17 11.85 -7.76
C ASP A 75 10.80 10.47 -7.64
N PHE A 76 10.00 9.41 -7.58
CA PHE A 76 10.48 8.03 -7.63
C PHE A 76 11.25 7.75 -8.92
N VAL A 77 10.69 8.14 -10.08
CA VAL A 77 11.36 7.97 -11.39
C VAL A 77 12.65 8.78 -11.45
N LYS A 78 12.65 10.03 -10.98
CA LYS A 78 13.86 10.88 -10.96
C LYS A 78 14.98 10.28 -10.11
N ARG A 79 14.64 9.64 -8.99
CA ARG A 79 15.61 8.99 -8.10
C ARG A 79 16.21 7.71 -8.67
N ARG A 80 15.51 7.03 -9.60
CA ARG A 80 16.03 5.82 -10.27
C ARG A 80 17.20 6.11 -11.21
N ASN A 81 17.23 7.30 -11.81
CA ASN A 81 18.22 7.67 -12.84
C ASN A 81 19.48 8.34 -12.25
N LYS A 82 19.69 8.23 -10.95
CA LYS A 82 20.91 8.63 -10.24
C LYS A 82 21.63 7.39 -9.76
#